data_AF-A0AAU9N460-F1
#
_entry.id   AF-A0AAU9N460-F1
#
_cell.length_a   1.000
_cell.length_b   1.000
_cell.length_c   1.000
_cell.angle_alpha   90.00
_cell.angle_beta   90.00
_cell.angle_gamma   90.00
#
_symmetry.space_group_name_H-M   'P 1'
#
loop_
_entity.id
_entity.type
_entity.pdbx_description
1 polymer ?
#
loop_
_entity_poly.entity_id
_entity_poly.type
_entity_poly.pdbx_seq_one_letter_code
_entity_poly.pdbx_strand_id
1 'polypeptide(L)'
;MEKTKLLTGKEGFVTATKLLGESLHQVLTDKDGIVKDYVPLDNLFAELKPTTAMGVAGTPKLKFYDLDFGWGKPKKHETISIDYSGSISVNAYKESNEDLEIGVCLSATEMEAFLSIFDHGLKAYI
;
A
#
# COMPACT_ATOMS: atom_id res chain seq x y z
N MET A 1 8.35 5.54 -19.55
CA MET A 1 8.05 4.18 -20.06
C MET A 1 9.12 3.15 -19.66
N GLU A 2 10.41 3.49 -19.58
CA GLU A 2 11.45 2.52 -19.14
C GLU A 2 11.35 2.10 -17.66
N LYS A 3 11.07 3.03 -16.74
CA LYS A 3 11.01 2.73 -15.29
C LYS A 3 9.92 1.71 -14.91
N THR A 4 8.79 1.68 -15.62
CA THR A 4 7.67 0.75 -15.33
C THR A 4 8.01 -0.69 -15.67
N LYS A 5 8.92 -0.93 -16.63
CA LYS A 5 9.40 -2.30 -16.95
C LYS A 5 10.30 -2.89 -15.86
N LEU A 6 10.85 -2.06 -14.98
CA LEU A 6 11.74 -2.50 -13.90
C LEU A 6 10.99 -3.25 -12.79
N LEU A 7 9.68 -3.00 -12.67
CA LEU A 7 8.81 -3.60 -11.66
C LEU A 7 8.09 -4.86 -12.17
N THR A 8 8.35 -5.29 -13.41
CA THR A 8 7.73 -6.48 -14.01
C THR A 8 8.72 -7.65 -14.06
N GLY A 9 8.19 -8.86 -14.23
CA GLY A 9 9.00 -10.08 -14.29
C GLY A 9 9.47 -10.57 -12.91
N LYS A 10 10.41 -11.53 -12.91
CA LYS A 10 10.81 -12.28 -11.70
C LYS A 10 11.49 -11.42 -10.63
N GLU A 11 12.25 -10.41 -11.05
CA GLU A 11 12.98 -9.50 -10.15
C GLU A 11 12.13 -8.28 -9.72
N GLY A 12 10.87 -8.20 -10.17
CA GLY A 12 10.02 -7.03 -9.93
C GLY A 12 9.78 -6.78 -8.45
N PHE A 13 9.52 -7.84 -7.66
CA PHE A 13 9.29 -7.73 -6.22
C PHE A 13 10.54 -7.25 -5.44
N VAL A 14 11.71 -7.84 -5.73
CA VAL A 14 12.99 -7.45 -5.09
C VAL A 14 13.35 -6.01 -5.45
N THR A 15 13.11 -5.63 -6.71
CA THR A 15 13.33 -4.25 -7.16
C THR A 15 12.38 -3.27 -6.46
N ALA A 16 11.09 -3.61 -6.36
CA ALA A 16 10.09 -2.77 -5.70
C ALA A 16 10.44 -2.55 -4.22
N THR A 17 10.78 -3.61 -3.49
CA THR A 17 11.16 -3.54 -2.07
C THR A 17 12.43 -2.73 -1.85
N LYS A 18 13.44 -2.89 -2.71
CA LYS A 18 14.66 -2.06 -2.69
C LYS A 18 14.33 -0.58 -2.85
N LEU A 19 13.57 -0.22 -3.90
CA LEU A 19 13.25 1.18 -4.19
C LEU A 19 12.42 1.84 -3.09
N LEU A 20 11.44 1.11 -2.51
CA LEU A 20 10.66 1.58 -1.36
C LEU A 20 11.55 1.79 -0.13
N GLY A 21 12.44 0.84 0.17
CA GLY A 21 13.37 0.91 1.29
C GLY A 21 14.34 2.07 1.18
N GLU A 22 14.96 2.26 0.00
CA GLU A 22 15.86 3.38 -0.27
C GLU A 22 15.16 4.72 -0.15
N SER A 23 13.95 4.84 -0.72
CA SER A 23 13.14 6.06 -0.67
C SER A 23 12.75 6.43 0.76
N LEU A 24 12.28 5.44 1.55
CA LEU A 24 11.95 5.66 2.95
C LEU A 24 13.20 6.02 3.78
N HIS A 25 14.33 5.35 3.55
CA HIS A 25 15.58 5.65 4.26
C HIS A 25 16.05 7.08 3.99
N GLN A 26 15.98 7.54 2.74
CA GLN A 26 16.33 8.90 2.37
C GLN A 26 15.47 9.92 3.13
N VAL A 27 14.15 9.75 3.11
CA VAL A 27 13.22 10.64 3.83
C VAL A 27 13.49 10.66 5.34
N LEU A 28 13.77 9.49 5.94
CA LEU A 28 14.00 9.38 7.39
C LEU A 28 15.37 9.91 7.85
N THR A 29 16.36 9.98 6.95
CA THR A 29 17.72 10.45 7.26
C THR A 29 17.98 11.89 6.84
N ASP A 30 17.03 12.51 6.12
CA ASP A 30 17.12 13.92 5.76
C ASP A 30 17.08 14.80 7.02
N LYS A 31 18.15 15.55 7.23
CA LYS A 31 18.31 16.47 8.38
C LYS A 31 17.42 17.69 8.29
N ASP A 32 16.98 18.04 7.09
CA ASP A 32 16.06 19.14 6.84
C ASP A 32 14.58 18.72 7.02
N GLY A 33 14.33 17.42 7.16
CA GLY A 33 13.04 16.81 7.45
C GLY A 33 12.01 16.91 6.31
N ILE A 34 10.84 16.33 6.56
CA ILE A 34 9.69 16.24 5.63
C ILE A 34 9.06 17.58 5.24
N VAL A 35 9.47 18.69 5.86
CA VAL A 35 8.83 20.01 5.68
C VAL A 35 9.19 20.63 4.31
N LYS A 36 10.34 20.26 3.72
CA LYS A 36 10.73 20.71 2.37
C LYS A 36 10.06 19.92 1.25
N ASP A 37 9.65 18.69 1.54
CA ASP A 37 9.08 17.73 0.58
C ASP A 37 7.55 17.81 0.49
N TYR A 38 6.92 18.82 1.09
CA TYR A 38 5.50 19.08 0.88
C TYR A 38 5.27 19.57 -0.55
N VAL A 39 5.20 18.61 -1.47
CA VAL A 39 4.67 18.79 -2.80
C VAL A 39 3.23 18.30 -2.74
N PRO A 40 2.22 19.16 -3.00
CA PRO A 40 0.85 18.70 -3.17
C PRO A 40 0.83 17.51 -4.12
N LEU A 41 0.11 16.45 -3.76
CA LEU A 41 0.04 15.21 -4.54
C LEU A 41 -0.28 15.48 -6.02
N ASP A 42 -1.11 16.50 -6.27
CA ASP A 42 -1.48 16.99 -7.59
C ASP A 42 -0.27 17.50 -8.41
N ASN A 43 0.67 18.20 -7.77
CA ASN A 43 1.89 18.68 -8.42
C ASN A 43 2.85 17.52 -8.72
N LEU A 44 2.97 16.55 -7.81
CA LEU A 44 3.80 15.36 -7.99
C LEU A 44 3.31 14.53 -9.20
N PHE A 45 2.01 14.33 -9.34
CA PHE A 45 1.44 13.61 -10.48
C PHE A 45 1.46 14.39 -11.79
N ALA A 46 1.30 15.72 -11.74
CA ALA A 46 1.39 16.57 -12.92
C ALA A 46 2.80 16.56 -13.55
N GLU A 47 3.84 16.55 -12.72
CA GLU A 47 5.24 16.51 -13.16
C GLU A 47 5.65 15.11 -13.64
N LEU A 48 5.31 14.06 -12.89
CA LEU A 48 5.74 12.69 -13.19
C LEU A 48 4.92 12.01 -14.29
N LYS A 49 3.66 12.43 -14.49
CA LYS A 49 2.69 11.83 -15.42
C LYS A 49 2.74 10.29 -15.44
N PRO A 50 2.63 9.62 -14.28
CA PRO A 50 2.72 8.17 -14.26
C PRO A 50 1.52 7.57 -15.00
N THR A 51 1.77 6.52 -15.77
CA THR A 51 0.70 5.71 -16.38
C THR A 51 -0.08 4.90 -15.34
N THR A 52 0.54 4.67 -14.18
CA THR A 52 -0.04 3.95 -13.05
C THR A 52 0.58 4.49 -11.77
N ALA A 53 -0.25 4.87 -10.82
CA ALA A 53 0.14 5.27 -9.46
C ALA A 53 -0.78 4.58 -8.46
N MET A 54 -0.27 4.33 -7.27
CA MET A 54 -1.01 3.69 -6.20
C MET A 54 -0.70 4.37 -4.88
N GLY A 55 -1.72 4.85 -4.18
CA GLY A 55 -1.60 5.32 -2.81
C GLY A 55 -1.74 4.18 -1.79
N VAL A 56 -1.24 4.40 -0.57
CA VAL A 56 -1.44 3.49 0.55
C VAL A 56 -2.15 4.25 1.66
N ALA A 57 -3.34 3.79 2.03
CA ALA A 57 -4.12 4.30 3.15
C ALA A 57 -3.93 3.41 4.38
N GLY A 58 -3.72 4.03 5.54
CA GLY A 58 -3.61 3.32 6.80
C GLY A 58 -2.19 3.25 7.36
N THR A 59 -2.14 3.03 8.67
CA THR A 59 -0.91 2.93 9.44
C THR A 59 -1.07 1.71 10.35
N PRO A 60 -0.39 0.58 10.07
CA PRO A 60 -0.60 -0.67 10.83
C PRO A 60 -0.45 -0.51 12.35
N LYS A 61 0.35 0.47 12.81
CA LYS A 61 0.53 0.78 14.24
C LYS A 61 -0.70 1.41 14.93
N LEU A 62 -1.72 1.88 14.21
CA LEU A 62 -2.93 2.49 14.79
C LEU A 62 -3.93 1.46 15.35
N LYS A 63 -3.78 0.17 15.02
CA LYS A 63 -4.53 -0.96 15.60
C LYS A 63 -6.05 -0.73 15.74
N PHE A 64 -6.73 -0.42 14.64
CA PHE A 64 -8.18 -0.16 14.63
C PHE A 64 -9.02 -1.27 15.27
N TYR A 65 -8.58 -2.52 15.21
CA TYR A 65 -9.25 -3.66 15.85
C TYR A 65 -9.17 -3.68 17.38
N ASP A 66 -8.34 -2.84 18.00
CA ASP A 66 -8.28 -2.72 19.47
C ASP A 66 -9.29 -1.71 20.05
N LEU A 67 -10.01 -0.99 19.20
CA LEU A 67 -11.07 -0.08 19.64
C LEU A 67 -12.22 -0.86 20.28
N ASP A 68 -12.68 -0.46 21.47
CA ASP A 68 -13.85 -1.06 22.13
C ASP A 68 -14.70 0.04 22.75
N PHE A 69 -15.95 0.15 22.30
CA PHE A 69 -16.92 1.13 22.77
C PHE A 69 -17.84 0.58 23.87
N GLY A 70 -17.61 -0.65 24.34
CA GLY A 70 -18.40 -1.33 25.38
C GLY A 70 -19.19 -2.55 24.89
N TRP A 71 -19.08 -2.89 23.60
CA TRP A 71 -19.75 -4.06 23.00
C TRP A 71 -18.77 -5.07 22.40
N GLY A 72 -17.48 -4.90 22.68
CA GLY A 72 -16.40 -5.70 22.12
C GLY A 72 -15.73 -5.04 20.91
N LYS A 73 -14.66 -5.69 20.47
CA LYS A 73 -13.79 -5.25 19.37
C LYS A 73 -14.47 -5.37 18.00
N PRO A 74 -14.09 -4.54 17.00
CA PRO A 74 -14.58 -4.64 15.63
C PRO A 74 -14.38 -6.03 15.03
N LYS A 75 -15.39 -6.51 14.32
CA LYS A 75 -15.28 -7.75 13.54
C LYS A 75 -14.51 -7.55 12.23
N LYS A 76 -14.64 -6.36 11.63
CA LYS A 76 -14.05 -5.97 10.35
C LYS A 76 -13.88 -4.45 10.31
N HIS A 77 -12.77 -4.00 9.74
CA HIS A 77 -12.52 -2.59 9.40
C HIS A 77 -12.39 -2.45 7.88
N GLU A 78 -12.98 -1.40 7.32
CA GLU A 78 -12.91 -1.08 5.89
C GLU A 78 -12.57 0.40 5.69
N THR A 79 -11.65 0.69 4.79
CA THR A 79 -11.29 2.06 4.40
C THR A 79 -11.99 2.42 3.11
N ILE A 80 -13.27 2.82 3.19
CA ILE A 80 -14.14 3.07 2.02
C ILE A 80 -13.59 4.15 1.07
N SER A 81 -12.75 5.05 1.57
CA SER A 81 -12.18 6.11 0.74
C SER A 81 -11.21 5.62 -0.35
N ILE A 82 -10.81 4.35 -0.32
CA ILE A 82 -9.93 3.78 -1.35
C ILE A 82 -10.62 3.65 -2.72
N ASP A 83 -11.95 3.53 -2.74
CA ASP A 83 -12.77 3.31 -3.93
C ASP A 83 -12.60 4.42 -5.00
N TYR A 84 -12.24 5.62 -4.57
CA TYR A 84 -12.13 6.81 -5.43
C TYR A 84 -10.74 7.46 -5.42
N SER A 85 -9.77 6.89 -4.69
CA SER A 85 -8.43 7.50 -4.52
C SER A 85 -7.31 6.74 -5.21
N GLY A 86 -7.61 5.66 -5.94
CA GLY A 86 -6.57 4.83 -6.58
C GLY A 86 -5.58 4.27 -5.57
N SER A 87 -6.06 3.90 -4.38
CA SER A 87 -5.25 3.49 -3.25
C SER A 87 -5.62 2.08 -2.80
N ILE A 88 -4.72 1.44 -2.06
CA ILE A 88 -5.01 0.25 -1.25
C ILE A 88 -5.01 0.63 0.22
N SER A 89 -5.65 -0.15 1.07
CA SER A 89 -5.50 0.00 2.53
C SER A 89 -4.51 -1.02 3.08
N VAL A 90 -3.73 -0.64 4.09
CA VAL A 90 -2.80 -1.53 4.80
C VAL A 90 -2.91 -1.27 6.31
N ASN A 91 -3.43 -2.26 7.05
CA ASN A 91 -3.67 -2.17 8.49
C ASN A 91 -3.19 -3.44 9.21
N ALA A 92 -3.06 -3.39 10.53
CA ALA A 92 -2.83 -4.59 11.33
C ALA A 92 -4.07 -5.50 11.29
N TYR A 93 -3.86 -6.81 11.28
CA TYR A 93 -4.93 -7.79 11.34
C TYR A 93 -5.53 -7.90 12.76
N LYS A 94 -6.76 -8.40 12.86
CA LYS A 94 -7.53 -8.43 14.10
C LYS A 94 -6.99 -9.42 15.16
N GLU A 95 -6.50 -10.58 14.73
CA GLU A 95 -6.06 -11.65 15.66
C GLU A 95 -4.56 -11.60 15.96
N SER A 96 -3.78 -11.02 15.05
CA SER A 96 -2.32 -10.94 15.14
C SER A 96 -1.89 -9.54 14.72
N ASN A 97 -1.16 -8.86 15.62
CA ASN A 97 -0.55 -7.56 15.30
C ASN A 97 0.68 -7.69 14.39
N GLU A 98 1.15 -8.92 14.15
CA GLU A 98 2.25 -9.22 13.23
C GLU A 98 1.74 -9.44 11.80
N ASP A 99 0.46 -9.79 11.67
CA ASP A 99 -0.20 -10.02 10.38
C ASP A 99 -0.75 -8.69 9.84
N LEU A 100 -0.75 -8.56 8.51
CA LEU A 100 -1.28 -7.39 7.81
C LEU A 100 -2.56 -7.73 7.05
N GLU A 101 -3.51 -6.81 7.09
CA GLU A 101 -4.71 -6.84 6.27
C GLU A 101 -4.60 -5.78 5.17
N ILE A 102 -4.73 -6.23 3.91
CA ILE A 102 -4.64 -5.38 2.72
C ILE A 102 -6.03 -5.28 2.09
N GLY A 103 -6.60 -4.07 2.06
CA GLY A 103 -7.87 -3.80 1.39
C GLY A 103 -7.66 -3.32 -0.04
N VAL A 104 -8.39 -3.91 -0.99
CA VAL A 104 -8.28 -3.62 -2.42
C VAL A 104 -9.69 -3.49 -3.00
N CYS A 105 -9.94 -2.41 -3.75
CA CYS A 105 -11.17 -2.20 -4.51
C CYS A 105 -10.82 -1.93 -5.97
N LEU A 106 -11.22 -2.84 -6.86
CA LEU A 106 -10.96 -2.80 -8.30
C LEU A 106 -12.22 -3.18 -9.07
N SER A 107 -12.24 -3.00 -10.40
CA SER A 107 -13.31 -3.58 -11.21
C SER A 107 -13.33 -5.11 -11.09
N ALA A 108 -14.48 -5.74 -11.34
CA ALA A 108 -14.62 -7.19 -11.19
C ALA A 108 -13.55 -7.98 -11.98
N THR A 109 -13.32 -7.61 -13.24
CA THR A 109 -12.30 -8.24 -14.10
C THR A 109 -10.88 -8.06 -13.56
N GLU A 110 -10.55 -6.87 -13.07
CA GLU A 110 -9.23 -6.60 -12.47
C GLU A 110 -9.04 -7.34 -11.15
N MET A 111 -10.10 -7.46 -10.35
CA MET A 111 -10.06 -8.19 -9.08
C MET A 111 -9.85 -9.69 -9.30
N GLU A 112 -10.50 -10.30 -10.31
CA GLU A 112 -10.25 -11.69 -10.68
C GLU A 112 -8.79 -11.94 -11.08
N ALA A 113 -8.21 -11.03 -11.88
CA ALA A 113 -6.80 -11.09 -12.25
C ALA A 113 -5.89 -10.90 -11.03
N PHE A 114 -6.19 -9.93 -10.16
CA PHE A 114 -5.42 -9.64 -8.96
C PHE A 114 -5.37 -10.85 -8.01
N LEU A 115 -6.52 -11.47 -7.73
CA LEU A 115 -6.60 -12.66 -6.87
C LEU A 115 -5.73 -13.80 -7.39
N SER A 116 -5.80 -14.07 -8.70
CA SER A 116 -4.97 -15.09 -9.34
C SER A 116 -3.47 -14.81 -9.19
N ILE A 117 -3.05 -13.55 -9.41
CA ILE A 117 -1.66 -13.13 -9.29
C ILE A 117 -1.17 -13.22 -7.84
N PHE A 118 -1.94 -12.69 -6.89
CA PHE A 118 -1.58 -12.63 -5.48
C PHE A 118 -1.46 -14.03 -4.87
N ASP A 119 -2.46 -14.89 -5.10
CA ASP A 119 -2.44 -16.27 -4.62
C ASP A 119 -1.29 -17.08 -5.23
N HIS A 120 -1.05 -16.94 -6.54
CA HIS A 120 0.04 -17.65 -7.20
C HIS A 120 1.41 -17.20 -6.68
N GLY A 121 1.61 -15.89 -6.46
CA GLY A 121 2.86 -15.34 -5.95
C GLY A 121 3.16 -15.78 -4.52
N LEU A 122 2.13 -15.90 -3.67
CA LEU A 122 2.30 -16.32 -2.29
C LEU A 122 2.48 -17.81 -2.11
N LYS A 123 1.88 -18.67 -2.95
CA LYS A 123 1.98 -20.14 -2.88
C LYS A 123 3.41 -20.70 -2.80
N ALA A 124 4.42 -19.94 -3.19
CA ALA A 124 5.82 -20.35 -3.03
C ALA A 124 6.36 -20.19 -1.60
N TYR A 125 5.63 -19.50 -0.72
CA TYR A 125 6.06 -19.07 0.62
C TYR A 125 5.10 -19.48 1.74
N ILE A 126 3.94 -20.04 1.40
CA ILE A 126 2.95 -20.66 2.31
C ILE A 126 2.87 -22.16 2.04
#